data_AF-A0AAF0L2A4-F1
#
_entry.id   AF-A0AAF0L2A4-F1
#
_cell.length_a   1.000
_cell.length_b   1.000
_cell.length_c   1.000
_cell.angle_alpha   90.00
_cell.angle_beta   90.00
_cell.angle_gamma   90.00
#
_symmetry.space_group_name_H-M   'P 1'
#
loop_
_entity.id
_entity.type
_entity.pdbx_description
1 polymer ?
#
loop_
_entity_poly.entity_id
_entity_poly.type
_entity_poly.pdbx_seq_one_letter_code
_entity_poly.pdbx_strand_id
1 'polypeptide(L)'
;MSFIWATRGRTWGFRFLATEQPDQDPLARYEQAFKGVRDVPAVVRRRSGMLAVRFPDPEGRRDRSGRPIPHEFVLSPPLSDSVRTVEDAVAQVWPLVRERYDEVWELPKAP
;
A
#
# COMPACT_ATOMS: atom_id res chain seq x y z
N MET A 1 -2.64 -11.48 8.04
CA MET A 1 -3.47 -10.58 7.21
C MET A 1 -3.14 -10.88 5.75
N SER A 2 -4.14 -10.99 4.87
CA SER A 2 -3.95 -11.44 3.47
C SER A 2 -3.81 -10.28 2.48
N PHE A 3 -2.84 -9.40 2.71
CA PHE A 3 -2.48 -8.37 1.74
C PHE A 3 -0.97 -8.13 1.70
N ILE A 4 -0.50 -7.62 0.56
CA ILE A 4 0.81 -6.99 0.45
C ILE A 4 0.61 -5.50 0.68
N TRP A 5 1.48 -4.89 1.48
CA TRP A 5 1.53 -3.44 1.65
C TRP A 5 2.94 -2.94 1.39
N ALA A 6 3.04 -1.98 0.48
CA ALA A 6 4.26 -1.28 0.15
C ALA A 6 4.05 0.24 0.31
N THR A 7 5.04 0.89 0.91
CA THR A 7 5.04 2.34 1.11
C THR A 7 6.47 2.82 1.30
N ARG A 8 6.64 4.08 1.66
CA ARG A 8 7.92 4.72 1.98
C ARG A 8 7.79 5.52 3.27
N GLY A 9 8.89 5.93 3.86
CA GLY A 9 8.90 6.80 5.03
C GLY A 9 9.33 8.20 4.69
N ARG A 10 9.61 8.96 5.76
CA ARG A 10 10.19 10.29 5.65
C ARG A 10 11.56 10.24 5.01
N THR A 11 12.44 9.38 5.53
CA THR A 11 13.85 9.32 5.13
C THR A 11 14.24 8.02 4.43
N TRP A 12 13.39 6.99 4.45
CA TRP A 12 13.63 5.73 3.76
C TRP A 12 12.76 5.58 2.51
N GLY A 13 13.30 4.86 1.53
CA GLY A 13 12.67 4.63 0.22
C GLY A 13 11.52 3.64 0.24
N PHE A 14 11.04 3.24 -0.94
CA PHE A 14 9.92 2.32 -1.05
C PHE A 14 10.27 0.90 -0.57
N ARG A 15 9.43 0.31 0.29
CA ARG A 15 9.61 -0.99 0.94
C ARG A 15 8.28 -1.70 1.16
N PHE A 16 8.33 -3.03 1.18
CA PHE A 16 7.21 -3.86 1.64
C PHE A 16 7.20 -3.89 3.18
N LEU A 17 6.11 -3.48 3.79
CA LEU A 17 5.93 -3.48 5.26
C LEU A 17 5.01 -4.59 5.76
N ALA A 18 4.24 -5.20 4.85
CA ALA A 18 3.48 -6.42 5.09
C ALA A 18 3.47 -7.29 3.83
N THR A 19 3.53 -8.60 4.03
CA THR A 19 3.40 -9.62 2.98
C THR A 19 2.34 -10.63 3.40
N GLU A 20 1.75 -11.34 2.43
CA GLU A 20 0.75 -12.38 2.70
C GLU A 20 1.35 -13.57 3.46
N GLN A 21 2.63 -13.88 3.19
CA GLN A 21 3.38 -14.95 3.84
C GLN A 21 4.84 -14.50 4.09
N PRO A 22 5.48 -14.90 5.20
CA PRO A 22 6.86 -14.49 5.53
C PRO A 22 7.91 -14.90 4.49
N ASP A 23 7.76 -16.09 3.90
CA ASP A 23 8.77 -16.70 3.02
C ASP A 23 8.46 -16.54 1.52
N GLN A 24 7.37 -15.84 1.19
CA GLN A 24 6.97 -15.61 -0.19
C GLN A 24 7.47 -14.23 -0.65
N ASP A 25 8.22 -14.19 -1.74
CA ASP A 25 8.59 -12.92 -2.38
C ASP A 25 7.31 -12.18 -2.87
N PRO A 26 6.97 -11.01 -2.28
CA PRO A 26 5.79 -10.26 -2.65
C PRO A 26 5.93 -9.56 -4.01
N LEU A 27 7.16 -9.42 -4.54
CA LEU A 27 7.46 -8.57 -5.68
C LEU A 27 6.70 -9.01 -6.93
N ALA A 28 6.74 -10.30 -7.28
CA ALA A 28 6.09 -10.80 -8.50
C ALA A 28 4.58 -10.54 -8.51
N ARG A 29 3.92 -10.72 -7.36
CA ARG A 29 2.47 -10.48 -7.21
C ARG A 29 2.15 -8.99 -7.22
N TYR A 30 2.97 -8.18 -6.57
CA TYR A 30 2.89 -6.72 -6.62
C TYR A 30 3.02 -6.17 -8.04
N GLU A 31 4.05 -6.59 -8.79
CA GLU A 31 4.27 -6.18 -10.16
C GLU A 31 3.12 -6.60 -11.07
N GLN A 32 2.59 -7.81 -10.88
CA GLN A 32 1.41 -8.27 -11.61
C GLN A 32 0.18 -7.40 -11.33
N ALA A 33 -0.07 -7.05 -10.07
CA ALA A 33 -1.20 -6.22 -9.65
C ALA A 33 -1.10 -4.81 -10.24
N PHE A 34 0.09 -4.20 -10.20
CA PHE A 34 0.35 -2.82 -10.65
C PHE A 34 0.77 -2.69 -12.11
N LYS A 35 0.88 -3.79 -12.87
CA LYS A 35 1.29 -3.77 -14.29
C LYS A 35 0.51 -2.72 -15.11
N GLY A 36 1.21 -1.74 -15.66
CA GLY A 36 0.62 -0.67 -16.46
C GLY A 36 -0.08 0.45 -15.67
N VAL A 37 -0.01 0.45 -14.34
CA VAL A 37 -0.31 1.65 -13.53
C VAL A 37 0.97 2.48 -13.47
N ARG A 38 0.93 3.70 -14.02
CA ARG A 38 2.05 4.66 -13.95
C ARG A 38 1.49 6.04 -13.65
N ASP A 39 2.23 6.80 -12.85
CA ASP A 39 2.04 8.24 -12.63
C ASP A 39 0.63 8.67 -12.20
N VAL A 40 -0.14 7.77 -11.58
CA VAL A 40 -1.44 8.09 -10.95
C VAL A 40 -1.32 8.09 -9.43
N PRO A 41 -1.85 9.12 -8.74
CA PRO A 41 -1.75 9.25 -7.29
C PRO A 41 -2.68 8.30 -6.53
N ALA A 42 -3.78 7.88 -7.16
CA ALA A 42 -4.71 6.92 -6.60
C ALA A 42 -5.16 5.91 -7.66
N VAL A 43 -5.37 4.66 -7.24
CA VAL A 43 -5.88 3.59 -8.11
C VAL A 43 -6.69 2.60 -7.30
N VAL A 44 -7.76 2.09 -7.88
CA VAL A 44 -8.41 0.84 -7.47
C VAL A 44 -8.65 0.03 -8.73
N ARG A 45 -7.96 -1.10 -8.88
CA ARG A 45 -7.97 -1.86 -10.14
C ARG A 45 -7.94 -3.35 -9.91
N ARG A 46 -8.96 -4.04 -10.46
CA ARG A 46 -9.06 -5.50 -10.43
C ARG A 46 -8.19 -6.14 -11.51
N ARG A 47 -7.44 -7.18 -11.13
CA ARG A 47 -6.63 -8.02 -12.01
C ARG A 47 -6.59 -9.43 -11.45
N SER A 48 -6.86 -10.46 -12.26
CA SER A 48 -6.59 -11.88 -11.93
C SER A 48 -6.88 -12.31 -10.47
N GLY A 49 -8.04 -11.94 -9.91
CA GLY A 49 -8.43 -12.32 -8.54
C GLY A 49 -7.81 -11.50 -7.41
N MET A 50 -7.05 -10.45 -7.72
CA MET A 50 -6.48 -9.48 -6.77
C MET A 50 -6.94 -8.06 -7.08
N LEU A 51 -6.83 -7.17 -6.08
CA LEU A 51 -7.13 -5.75 -6.23
C LEU A 51 -5.88 -4.92 -5.93
N ALA A 52 -5.39 -4.21 -6.94
CA ALA A 52 -4.35 -3.20 -6.77
C ALA A 52 -4.99 -1.91 -6.26
N VAL A 53 -4.47 -1.40 -5.15
CA VAL A 53 -4.97 -0.19 -4.49
C VAL A 53 -3.81 0.76 -4.24
N ARG A 54 -3.95 2.01 -4.64
CA ARG A 54 -3.03 3.10 -4.28
C ARG A 54 -3.84 4.28 -3.79
N PHE A 55 -3.38 4.91 -2.72
CA PHE A 55 -3.85 6.22 -2.31
C PHE A 55 -2.71 6.98 -1.62
N PRO A 56 -2.69 8.33 -1.66
CA PRO A 56 -1.77 9.10 -0.84
C PRO A 56 -2.08 8.91 0.65
N ASP A 57 -1.08 9.05 1.52
CA ASP A 57 -1.24 8.98 2.98
C ASP A 57 -2.44 9.84 3.42
N PRO A 58 -3.49 9.21 4.00
CA PRO A 58 -4.74 9.92 4.35
C PRO A 58 -4.56 11.01 5.40
N GLU A 59 -3.47 10.97 6.16
CA GLU A 59 -3.15 11.91 7.23
C GLU A 59 -2.18 13.00 6.75
N GLY A 60 -1.85 13.01 5.45
CA GLY A 60 -1.10 14.08 4.79
C GLY A 60 0.41 14.02 5.03
N ARG A 61 0.95 12.88 5.50
CA ARG A 61 2.41 12.71 5.67
C ARG A 61 3.14 12.78 4.34
N ARG A 62 4.38 13.31 4.38
CA ARG A 62 5.18 13.63 3.19
C ARG A 62 6.62 13.18 3.33
N ASP A 63 7.24 12.63 2.30
CA ASP A 63 8.66 12.30 2.40
C ASP A 63 9.57 13.53 2.68
N ARG A 64 10.87 13.32 2.90
CA ARG A 64 11.84 14.40 3.13
C ARG A 64 11.87 15.46 2.03
N SER A 65 11.45 15.12 0.81
CA SER A 65 11.35 16.03 -0.33
C SER A 65 10.00 16.77 -0.40
N GLY A 66 9.12 16.58 0.59
CA GLY A 66 7.79 17.18 0.65
C GLY A 66 6.77 16.50 -0.27
N ARG A 67 7.07 15.34 -0.86
CA ARG A 67 6.13 14.63 -1.74
C ARG A 67 5.12 13.83 -0.91
N PRO A 68 3.83 13.78 -1.31
CA PRO A 68 2.88 12.87 -0.70
C PRO A 68 3.37 11.42 -0.76
N ILE A 69 3.13 10.67 0.31
CA ILE A 69 3.54 9.27 0.42
C ILE A 69 2.45 8.41 -0.20
N PRO A 70 2.75 7.54 -1.18
CA PRO A 70 1.79 6.56 -1.66
C PRO A 70 1.76 5.35 -0.71
N HIS A 71 0.56 4.90 -0.36
CA HIS A 71 0.34 3.59 0.21
C HIS A 71 -0.20 2.68 -0.89
N GLU A 72 0.52 1.60 -1.16
CA GLU A 72 0.20 0.65 -2.21
C GLU A 72 -0.12 -0.71 -1.60
N PHE A 73 -1.27 -1.25 -1.97
CA PHE A 73 -1.74 -2.53 -1.48
C PHE A 73 -2.08 -3.47 -2.63
N VAL A 74 -1.78 -4.74 -2.42
CA VAL A 74 -2.39 -5.83 -3.18
C VAL A 74 -3.31 -6.58 -2.24
N LEU A 75 -4.61 -6.46 -2.47
CA LEU A 75 -5.62 -7.09 -1.63
C LEU A 75 -6.04 -8.42 -2.24
N SER A 76 -6.14 -9.43 -1.38
CA SER A 76 -6.78 -10.71 -1.67
C SER A 76 -8.18 -10.76 -1.03
N PRO A 77 -9.04 -11.71 -1.45
CA PRO A 77 -10.32 -11.92 -0.78
C PRO A 77 -10.16 -12.18 0.73
N PRO A 78 -11.13 -11.75 1.56
CA PRO A 78 -12.39 -11.10 1.18
C PRO A 78 -12.29 -9.58 0.96
N LEU A 79 -11.17 -8.94 1.35
CA LEU A 79 -11.04 -7.48 1.29
C LEU A 79 -11.11 -6.93 -0.15
N SER A 80 -10.58 -7.70 -1.11
CA SER A 80 -10.66 -7.34 -2.53
C SER A 80 -12.09 -7.36 -3.08
N ASP A 81 -13.04 -8.05 -2.44
CA ASP A 81 -14.41 -8.17 -2.92
C ASP A 81 -15.29 -7.00 -2.46
N SER A 82 -15.00 -6.45 -1.28
CA SER A 82 -15.72 -5.32 -0.69
C SER A 82 -15.25 -3.95 -1.21
N VAL A 83 -13.98 -3.78 -1.56
CA VAL A 83 -13.43 -2.50 -2.03
C VAL A 83 -13.78 -2.25 -3.50
N ARG A 84 -14.47 -1.14 -3.79
CA ARG A 84 -14.89 -0.74 -5.15
C ARG A 84 -14.31 0.61 -5.58
N THR A 85 -14.04 1.49 -4.61
CA THR A 85 -13.55 2.85 -4.82
C THR A 85 -12.31 3.14 -3.96
N VAL A 86 -11.64 4.26 -4.24
CA VAL A 86 -10.50 4.72 -3.42
C VAL A 86 -10.99 5.04 -2.01
N GLU A 87 -12.18 5.62 -1.90
CA GLU A 87 -12.83 5.95 -0.63
C GLU A 87 -13.11 4.69 0.19
N ASP A 88 -13.59 3.61 -0.44
CA ASP A 88 -13.74 2.31 0.23
C ASP A 88 -12.40 1.78 0.72
N ALA A 89 -11.35 1.92 -0.10
CA ALA A 89 -10.02 1.45 0.24
C ALA A 89 -9.45 2.22 1.44
N VAL A 90 -9.59 3.54 1.47
CA VAL A 90 -9.20 4.35 2.61
C VAL A 90 -10.01 3.97 3.84
N ALA A 91 -11.34 3.82 3.72
CA ALA A 91 -12.20 3.49 4.86
C ALA A 91 -11.92 2.09 5.45
N GLN A 92 -11.57 1.10 4.62
CA GLN A 92 -11.44 -0.30 5.04
C GLN A 92 -10.00 -0.76 5.25
N VAL A 93 -9.05 -0.25 4.49
CA VAL A 93 -7.64 -0.72 4.49
C VAL A 93 -6.76 0.15 5.37
N TRP A 94 -6.93 1.49 5.34
CA TRP A 94 -6.10 2.40 6.14
C TRP A 94 -6.13 2.08 7.64
N PRO A 95 -7.30 1.80 8.27
CA PRO A 95 -7.34 1.47 9.69
C PRO A 95 -6.50 0.25 10.08
N LEU A 96 -6.23 -0.66 9.14
CA LEU A 96 -5.45 -1.87 9.39
C LEU A 96 -3.94 -1.61 9.52
N VAL A 97 -3.45 -0.47 9.03
CA VAL A 97 -2.02 -0.17 8.95
C VAL A 97 -1.61 1.17 9.57
N ARG A 98 -2.56 2.07 9.86
CA ARG A 98 -2.28 3.42 10.35
C ARG A 98 -1.39 3.45 11.60
N GLU A 99 -1.70 2.64 12.61
CA GLU A 99 -0.95 2.62 13.88
C GLU A 99 0.48 2.14 13.64
N ARG A 100 0.64 1.04 12.90
CA ARG A 100 1.96 0.55 12.50
C ARG A 100 2.73 1.58 11.67
N TYR A 101 2.04 2.33 10.80
CA TYR A 101 2.70 3.34 10.00
C TYR A 101 3.18 4.52 10.86
N ASP A 102 2.38 4.97 11.82
CA ASP A 102 2.72 6.04 12.78
C ASP A 102 4.03 5.75 13.51
N GLU A 103 4.24 4.49 13.88
CA GLU A 103 5.46 4.04 14.57
C GLU A 103 6.71 4.08 13.68
N VAL A 104 6.58 3.84 12.37
CA VAL A 104 7.72 3.56 11.49
C VAL A 104 8.06 4.69 10.52
N TRP A 105 7.13 5.61 10.25
CA TRP A 105 7.28 6.58 9.15
C TRP A 105 8.46 7.55 9.34
N GLU A 106 8.75 7.96 10.58
CA GLU A 106 9.88 8.86 10.91
C GLU A 106 11.19 8.13 11.26
N LEU A 107 11.17 6.80 11.29
CA LEU A 107 12.40 6.06 11.56
C LEU A 107 13.46 6.39 10.50
N PRO A 108 14.76 6.47 10.86
CA PRO A 108 15.81 6.82 9.91
C PRO A 108 16.01 5.76 8.83
N LYS A 109 15.60 4.52 9.11
CA LYS A 109 15.65 3.36 8.20
C LYS A 109 14.30 2.64 8.25
N ALA A 110 14.01 1.91 7.17
CA ALA A 110 12.83 1.04 7.15
C ALA A 110 12.96 -0.05 8.23
N PRO A 111 11.84 -0.47 8.85
CA PRO A 111 11.79 -1.56 9.82
C PRO A 111 12.13 -2.92 9.18
#